data_AF-A0A2I1IQA4-F1
#
_entry.id   AF-A0A2I1IQA4-F1
#
_cell.length_a   1.000
_cell.length_b   1.000
_cell.length_c   1.000
_cell.angle_alpha   90.00
_cell.angle_beta   90.00
_cell.angle_gamma   90.00
#
_symmetry.space_group_name_H-M   'P 1'
#
loop_
_entity.id
_entity.type
_entity.pdbx_description
1 polymer ?
#
loop_
_entity_poly.entity_id
_entity_poly.type
_entity_poly.pdbx_seq_one_letter_code
_entity_poly.pdbx_strand_id
1 'polypeptide(L)'
;MNGGAHPSRPVTTPPRLGGNKMATYDIPKTMRANVLLGQQQMRMEERPVPTPSPGQLLIKVLSVGVCGSDVHYYRTGECAGFKVEEPLILGHEASGIVVAAGSAEDEARIGERVSIDPQVP
;
A
#
# COMPACT_ATOMS: atom_id res chain seq x y z
N MET A 1 0.77 3.32 -37.07
CA MET A 1 1.68 4.44 -36.71
C MET A 1 0.88 5.44 -35.90
N ASN A 2 1.15 5.53 -34.60
CA ASN A 2 1.10 6.74 -33.76
C ASN A 2 1.35 6.30 -32.31
N GLY A 3 2.62 6.06 -31.99
CA GLY A 3 3.10 5.86 -30.63
C GLY A 3 3.38 7.22 -30.00
N GLY A 4 2.36 7.82 -29.38
CA GLY A 4 2.55 8.98 -28.52
C GLY A 4 3.24 8.52 -27.24
N ALA A 5 4.49 8.93 -27.03
CA ALA A 5 5.21 8.62 -25.81
C ALA A 5 4.57 9.38 -24.63
N HIS A 6 4.03 8.63 -23.67
CA HIS A 6 3.63 9.18 -22.39
C HIS A 6 4.90 9.74 -21.70
N PRO A 7 4.91 10.98 -21.18
CA PRO A 7 6.07 11.49 -20.46
C PRO A 7 6.28 10.63 -19.22
N SER A 8 7.40 9.91 -19.18
CA SER A 8 7.82 9.16 -18.00
C SER A 8 8.06 10.14 -16.86
N ARG A 9 7.32 9.97 -15.76
CA ARG A 9 7.68 10.65 -14.51
C ARG A 9 9.09 10.18 -14.13
N PRO A 10 10.01 11.08 -13.75
CA PRO A 10 11.31 10.67 -13.27
C PRO A 10 11.12 9.76 -12.05
N VAL A 11 11.57 8.51 -12.15
CA VAL A 11 11.75 7.65 -10.99
C VAL A 11 12.97 8.19 -10.26
N THR A 12 12.76 9.16 -9.36
CA THR A 12 13.80 9.59 -8.44
C THR A 12 14.05 8.44 -7.49
N THR A 13 15.21 7.79 -7.62
CA THR A 13 15.72 6.89 -6.59
C THR A 13 15.76 7.67 -5.28
N PRO A 14 15.11 7.22 -4.19
CA PRO A 14 15.22 7.91 -2.91
C PRO A 14 16.71 7.97 -2.53
N PRO A 15 17.17 9.08 -1.93
CA PRO A 15 18.57 9.22 -1.55
C PRO A 15 18.97 8.05 -0.65
N ARG A 16 20.15 7.47 -0.89
CA ARG A 16 20.75 6.54 0.07
C ARG A 16 21.04 7.35 1.33
N LEU A 17 20.19 7.24 2.35
CA LEU A 17 20.41 7.88 3.64
C LEU A 17 21.59 7.20 4.34
N GLY A 18 22.77 7.79 4.18
CA GLY A 18 23.85 7.61 5.14
C GLY A 18 23.56 8.44 6.38
N GLY A 19 23.66 7.82 7.57
CA GLY A 19 23.81 8.51 8.85
C GLY A 19 22.57 9.23 9.39
N ASN A 20 21.87 8.55 10.31
CA ASN A 20 21.10 9.07 11.44
C ASN A 20 20.54 10.51 11.30
N LYS A 21 19.51 10.67 10.48
CA LYS A 21 18.51 11.74 10.61
C LYS A 21 17.16 11.08 10.44
N MET A 22 16.28 11.12 11.45
CA MET A 22 14.87 10.71 11.33
C MET A 22 14.30 11.41 10.09
N ALA A 23 14.11 10.66 9.01
CA ALA A 23 13.47 11.20 7.82
C ALA A 23 12.01 11.48 8.18
N THR A 24 11.66 12.75 8.37
CA THR A 24 10.28 13.16 8.58
C THR A 24 9.55 13.08 7.24
N TYR A 25 8.51 12.25 7.16
CA TYR A 25 7.66 12.16 5.97
C TYR A 25 6.47 13.10 6.13
N ASP A 26 6.16 13.85 5.07
CA ASP A 26 4.90 14.58 4.97
C ASP A 26 3.78 13.58 4.63
N ILE A 27 2.95 13.28 5.62
CA ILE A 27 1.88 12.28 5.52
C ILE A 27 0.57 13.03 5.23
N PRO A 28 -0.05 12.81 4.06
CA PRO A 28 -1.30 13.48 3.72
C PRO A 28 -2.43 13.01 4.63
N LYS A 29 -3.48 13.82 4.76
CA LYS A 29 -4.69 13.44 5.52
C LYS A 29 -5.44 12.26 4.88
N THR A 30 -5.36 12.14 3.55
CA THR A 30 -6.02 11.08 2.77
C THR A 30 -5.05 10.40 1.81
N MET A 31 -5.42 9.20 1.38
CA MET A 31 -4.76 8.39 0.37
C MET A 31 -5.77 7.83 -0.62
N ARG A 32 -5.29 7.48 -1.81
CA ARG A 32 -6.06 6.74 -2.81
C ARG A 32 -6.02 5.25 -2.51
N ALA A 33 -7.18 4.60 -2.45
CA ALA A 33 -7.31 3.16 -2.24
C ALA A 33 -8.26 2.56 -3.28
N ASN A 34 -7.90 1.39 -3.82
CA ASN A 34 -8.75 0.67 -4.76
C ASN A 34 -9.65 -0.29 -3.99
N VAL A 35 -10.95 0.01 -3.98
CA VAL A 35 -11.92 -0.62 -3.09
C VAL A 35 -12.88 -1.46 -3.90
N LEU A 36 -12.97 -2.74 -3.55
CA LEU A 36 -14.00 -3.66 -4.00
C LEU A 36 -15.23 -3.48 -3.11
N LEU A 37 -16.28 -2.87 -3.66
CA LEU A 37 -17.56 -2.63 -2.99
C LEU A 37 -18.52 -3.83 -3.06
N GLY A 38 -18.23 -4.75 -3.98
CA GLY A 38 -19.01 -5.95 -4.26
C GLY A 38 -18.53 -6.57 -5.56
N GLN A 39 -19.13 -7.70 -5.93
CA GLN A 39 -18.77 -8.41 -7.16
C GLN A 39 -18.81 -7.47 -8.37
N GLN A 40 -17.68 -7.40 -9.09
CA GLN A 40 -17.43 -6.55 -10.26
C GLN A 40 -17.63 -5.04 -10.01
N GLN A 41 -17.65 -4.61 -8.76
CA GLN A 41 -17.88 -3.22 -8.37
C GLN A 41 -16.64 -2.71 -7.65
N MET A 42 -15.73 -2.11 -8.40
CA MET A 42 -14.46 -1.60 -7.89
C MET A 42 -14.36 -0.10 -8.16
N ARG A 43 -13.89 0.66 -7.18
CA ARG A 43 -13.71 2.11 -7.29
C ARG A 43 -12.42 2.57 -6.66
N MET A 44 -11.82 3.58 -7.27
CA MET A 44 -10.78 4.37 -6.63
C MET A 44 -11.44 5.36 -5.67
N GLU A 45 -11.10 5.27 -4.39
CA GLU A 45 -11.61 6.17 -3.34
C GLU A 45 -10.47 6.96 -2.70
N GLU A 46 -10.78 8.15 -2.22
CA GLU A 46 -9.95 8.87 -1.23
C GLU A 46 -10.38 8.41 0.16
N ARG A 47 -9.43 7.91 0.96
CA ARG A 47 -9.66 7.41 2.33
C ARG A 47 -8.67 8.04 3.30
N PRO A 48 -8.99 8.17 4.59
CA PRO A 48 -8.03 8.65 5.58
C PRO A 48 -6.76 7.81 5.59
N VAL A 49 -5.59 8.43 5.74
CA VAL A 49 -4.37 7.69 6.03
C VAL A 49 -4.46 7.12 7.44
N PRO A 50 -4.27 5.80 7.64
CA PRO A 50 -4.36 5.21 8.96
C PRO A 50 -3.22 5.70 9.87
N THR A 51 -3.51 5.86 11.16
CA THR A 51 -2.50 6.10 12.18
C THR A 51 -2.08 4.74 12.78
N PRO A 52 -0.79 4.40 12.79
CA PRO A 52 -0.35 3.12 13.35
C PRO A 52 -0.51 3.10 14.88
N SER A 53 -1.07 2.02 15.41
CA SER A 53 -1.06 1.71 16.85
C SER A 53 0.30 1.14 17.29
N PRO A 54 0.61 1.05 18.59
CA PRO A 54 1.84 0.41 19.06
C PRO A 54 2.04 -0.98 18.45
N GLY A 55 3.27 -1.26 17.95
CA GLY A 55 3.60 -2.48 17.22
C GLY A 55 3.19 -2.50 15.74
N GLN A 56 2.60 -1.41 15.22
CA GLN A 56 2.29 -1.24 13.80
C GLN A 56 3.20 -0.20 13.15
N LEU A 57 3.42 -0.37 11.84
CA LEU A 57 4.10 0.59 10.99
C LEU A 57 3.15 1.13 9.93
N LEU A 58 3.31 2.41 9.58
CA LEU A 58 2.68 2.99 8.40
C LEU A 58 3.65 2.89 7.22
N ILE A 59 3.20 2.28 6.13
CA ILE A 59 4.01 2.08 4.93
C ILE A 59 3.45 2.93 3.79
N LYS A 60 4.30 3.75 3.19
CA LYS A 60 4.02 4.37 1.89
C LYS A 60 4.23 3.32 0.81
N VAL A 61 3.12 2.76 0.33
CA VAL A 61 3.12 1.79 -0.78
C VAL A 61 3.67 2.47 -2.04
N LEU A 62 4.68 1.85 -2.64
CA LEU A 62 5.31 2.31 -3.89
C LEU A 62 4.88 1.46 -5.09
N SER A 63 4.66 0.17 -4.85
CA SER A 63 4.22 -0.78 -5.87
C SER A 63 3.35 -1.85 -5.23
N VAL A 64 2.36 -2.34 -5.99
CA VAL A 64 1.55 -3.48 -5.63
C VAL A 64 1.37 -4.38 -6.86
N GLY A 65 1.57 -5.68 -6.67
CA GLY A 65 1.30 -6.72 -7.66
C GLY A 65 -0.19 -6.99 -7.80
N VAL A 66 -0.55 -7.70 -8.87
CA VAL A 66 -1.91 -8.21 -9.08
C VAL A 66 -1.81 -9.72 -9.12
N CYS A 67 -2.49 -10.37 -8.19
CA CYS A 67 -2.50 -11.82 -8.06
C CYS A 67 -3.79 -12.42 -8.64
N GLY A 68 -3.80 -13.74 -8.85
CA GLY A 68 -5.00 -14.47 -9.26
C GLY A 68 -6.15 -14.36 -8.25
N SER A 69 -5.85 -14.29 -6.95
CA SER A 69 -6.83 -14.09 -5.88
C SER A 69 -7.54 -12.74 -5.98
N ASP A 70 -6.86 -11.67 -6.39
CA ASP A 70 -7.52 -10.36 -6.63
C ASP A 70 -8.59 -10.48 -7.73
N VAL A 71 -8.30 -11.27 -8.78
CA VAL A 71 -9.24 -11.54 -9.87
C VAL A 71 -10.43 -12.37 -9.37
N HIS A 72 -10.21 -13.36 -8.50
CA HIS A 72 -11.29 -14.14 -7.88
C HIS A 72 -12.18 -13.25 -7.02
N TYR A 73 -11.62 -12.43 -6.12
CA TYR A 73 -12.42 -11.49 -5.33
C TYR A 73 -13.24 -10.55 -6.20
N TYR A 74 -12.65 -9.98 -7.26
CA TYR A 74 -13.37 -9.12 -8.18
C TYR A 74 -14.51 -9.85 -8.92
N ARG A 75 -14.27 -11.07 -9.41
CA ARG A 75 -15.21 -11.78 -10.28
C ARG A 75 -16.29 -12.53 -9.54
N THR A 76 -15.99 -13.14 -8.40
CA THR A 76 -16.90 -14.03 -7.66
C THR A 76 -17.18 -13.55 -6.25
N GLY A 77 -16.46 -12.55 -5.74
CA GLY A 77 -16.62 -12.07 -4.37
C GLY A 77 -16.03 -13.01 -3.31
N GLU A 78 -15.29 -14.04 -3.73
CA GLU A 78 -14.71 -15.04 -2.82
C GLU A 78 -13.45 -15.68 -3.40
N CYS A 79 -12.51 -16.06 -2.55
CA CYS A 79 -11.31 -16.81 -2.91
C CYS A 79 -10.83 -17.63 -1.70
N ALA A 80 -10.46 -18.89 -1.92
CA ALA A 80 -9.89 -19.78 -0.90
C ALA A 80 -10.69 -19.84 0.43
N GLY A 81 -12.03 -19.82 0.35
CA GLY A 81 -12.92 -19.86 1.52
C GLY A 81 -13.15 -18.52 2.22
N PHE A 82 -12.46 -17.45 1.80
CA PHE A 82 -12.77 -16.08 2.23
C PHE A 82 -13.82 -15.46 1.31
N LYS A 83 -14.89 -14.92 1.90
CA LYS A 83 -15.95 -14.20 1.19
C LYS A 83 -15.89 -12.72 1.54
N VAL A 84 -15.98 -11.88 0.52
CA VAL A 84 -16.04 -10.42 0.67
C VAL A 84 -17.46 -10.04 1.10
N GLU A 85 -17.65 -9.76 2.38
CA GLU A 85 -18.95 -9.34 2.94
C GLU A 85 -19.08 -7.82 3.07
N GLU A 86 -17.95 -7.11 3.05
CA GLU A 86 -17.86 -5.66 3.19
C GLU A 86 -16.81 -5.06 2.24
N PRO A 87 -16.80 -3.72 2.03
CA PRO A 87 -15.83 -3.08 1.15
C PRO A 87 -14.37 -3.43 1.48
N LEU A 88 -13.69 -4.09 0.53
CA LEU A 88 -12.32 -4.59 0.70
C LEU A 88 -11.32 -3.76 -0.12
N ILE A 89 -10.22 -3.32 0.49
CA ILE A 89 -9.07 -2.78 -0.25
C ILE A 89 -8.24 -3.96 -0.74
N LEU A 90 -8.09 -4.11 -2.06
CA LEU A 90 -7.29 -5.19 -2.65
C LEU A 90 -5.80 -4.85 -2.68
N GLY A 91 -4.98 -5.88 -2.96
CA GLY A 91 -3.54 -5.77 -3.06
C GLY A 91 -2.83 -6.33 -1.83
N HIS A 92 -2.29 -7.53 -1.98
CA HIS A 92 -1.57 -8.27 -0.94
C HIS A 92 -0.10 -8.55 -1.32
N GLU A 93 0.33 -8.11 -2.50
CA GLU A 93 1.71 -8.26 -2.98
C GLU A 93 2.37 -6.87 -3.07
N ALA A 94 2.61 -6.22 -1.92
CA ALA A 94 3.01 -4.82 -1.89
C ALA A 94 4.47 -4.61 -1.44
N SER A 95 5.08 -3.53 -1.93
CA SER A 95 6.36 -3.04 -1.40
C SER A 95 6.34 -1.53 -1.21
N GLY A 96 7.11 -1.03 -0.24
CA GLY A 96 7.06 0.37 0.14
C GLY A 96 8.18 0.82 1.05
N ILE A 97 7.97 1.98 1.66
CA ILE A 97 8.88 2.57 2.63
C ILE A 97 8.12 2.81 3.93
N VAL A 98 8.73 2.47 5.08
CA VAL A 98 8.18 2.81 6.40
C VAL A 98 8.25 4.32 6.58
N VAL A 99 7.10 4.96 6.86
CA VAL A 99 7.00 6.43 6.98
C VAL A 99 6.55 6.92 8.34
N ALA A 100 5.96 6.05 9.17
CA ALA A 100 5.69 6.30 10.58
C ALA A 100 5.62 4.98 11.36
N ALA A 101 5.75 5.08 12.68
CA ALA A 101 5.64 3.97 13.61
C ALA A 101 4.64 4.31 14.71
N GLY A 102 3.97 3.31 15.27
CA GLY A 102 3.01 3.51 16.36
C GLY A 102 3.63 3.55 17.76
N SER A 103 4.94 3.33 17.89
CA SER A 103 5.67 3.48 19.13
C SER A 103 7.12 3.95 18.90
N ALA A 104 7.73 4.52 19.94
CA ALA A 104 9.09 5.06 19.87
C ALA A 104 10.15 3.97 19.61
N GLU A 105 9.90 2.75 20.06
CA GLU A 105 10.79 1.60 19.87
C GLU A 105 10.91 1.20 18.39
N ASP A 106 9.87 1.48 17.61
CA ASP A 106 9.78 1.15 16.18
C ASP A 106 10.24 2.30 15.26
N GLU A 107 10.49 3.51 15.80
CA GLU A 107 10.87 4.70 15.00
C GLU A 107 12.17 4.52 14.23
N ALA A 108 13.08 3.66 14.72
CA ALA A 108 14.33 3.34 14.04
C ALA A 108 14.12 2.73 12.64
N ARG A 109 12.93 2.17 12.38
CA ARG A 109 12.57 1.56 11.10
C ARG A 109 12.10 2.56 10.05
N ILE A 110 11.85 3.82 10.42
CA ILE A 110 11.40 4.85 9.48
C ILE A 110 12.48 5.05 8.39
N GLY A 111 12.07 4.95 7.13
CA GLY A 111 12.94 4.99 5.96
C GLY A 111 13.38 3.62 5.43
N GLU A 112 13.13 2.53 6.16
CA GLU A 112 13.36 1.17 5.66
C GLU A 112 12.48 0.86 4.45
N ARG A 113 13.07 0.20 3.45
CA ARG A 113 12.33 -0.38 2.33
C ARG A 113 11.87 -1.78 2.72
N VAL A 114 10.58 -2.05 2.55
CA VAL A 114 9.96 -3.31 2.99
C VAL A 114 9.16 -3.94 1.85
N SER A 115 9.17 -5.27 1.81
CA SER A 115 8.16 -6.08 1.11
C SER A 115 7.14 -6.53 2.14
N ILE A 116 5.87 -6.51 1.77
CA ILE A 116 4.76 -6.87 2.64
C ILE A 116 4.25 -8.23 2.18
N ASP A 117 4.25 -9.17 3.11
CA ASP A 117 3.57 -10.46 2.96
C ASP A 117 2.46 -10.51 4.02
N PRO A 118 1.19 -10.33 3.63
CA PRO A 118 0.08 -10.35 4.56
C PRO A 118 -0.26 -11.79 4.92
N GLN A 119 0.57 -12.38 5.78
CA GLN A 119 0.28 -13.62 6.49
C GLN A 119 0.01 -13.29 7.96
N VAL A 120 -1.18 -12.78 8.25
CA VAL A 120 -1.76 -12.94 9.58
C VAL A 120 -3.05 -13.73 9.36
N PRO A 121 -3.15 -14.97 9.90
CA PRO A 121 -4.35 -15.80 9.82
C PRO A 121 -5.61 -15.13 10.37
#